data_AF-A0A3M0XDG7-F1
#
_entry.id   AF-A0A3M0XDG7-F1
#
_cell.length_a   1.000
_cell.length_b   1.000
_cell.length_c   1.000
_cell.angle_alpha   90.00
_cell.angle_beta   90.00
_cell.angle_gamma   90.00
#
_symmetry.space_group_name_H-M   'P 1'
#
loop_
_entity.id
_entity.type
_entity.pdbx_description
1 polymer ?
#
loop_
_entity_poly.entity_id
_entity_poly.type
_entity_poly.pdbx_seq_one_letter_code
_entity_poly.pdbx_strand_id
1 'polypeptide(L)'
;MADELFFVGIRNSVDVRRELLTSSKDILDILKNYEKYKLMRNEKVLLFSDLKRVFDELLVLNKKLRSKLPKVPIKTPQLKAPKRQVSPARRPARPRVKSKLEKLEEELDRVERRLSSLQ
;
A
#
# COMPACT_ATOMS: atom_id res chain seq x y z
N MET A 1 3.43 54.87 -17.09
CA MET A 1 4.29 54.91 -15.88
C MET A 1 4.79 53.49 -15.72
N ALA A 2 6.12 53.36 -15.62
CA ALA A 2 6.86 52.14 -15.91
C ALA A 2 6.45 50.97 -15.02
N ASP A 3 6.31 49.80 -15.62
CA ASP A 3 6.18 48.51 -14.93
C ASP A 3 7.34 48.39 -13.93
N GLU A 4 6.99 48.30 -12.64
CA GLU A 4 7.93 48.03 -11.56
C GLU A 4 8.48 46.61 -11.73
N LEU A 5 9.56 46.48 -12.51
CA LEU A 5 10.32 45.24 -12.62
C LEU A 5 11.02 44.96 -11.29
N PHE A 6 10.37 44.16 -10.44
CA PHE A 6 10.97 43.59 -9.25
C PHE A 6 12.04 42.56 -9.66
N PHE A 7 13.30 42.98 -9.69
CA PHE A 7 14.42 42.05 -9.83
C PHE A 7 14.67 41.36 -8.49
N VAL A 8 14.13 40.14 -8.34
CA VAL A 8 14.48 39.26 -7.23
C VAL A 8 15.92 38.79 -7.44
N GLY A 9 16.86 39.38 -6.70
CA GLY A 9 18.27 38.98 -6.74
C GLY A 9 18.44 37.56 -6.23
N ILE A 10 18.60 36.59 -7.13
CA ILE A 10 18.93 35.22 -6.76
C ILE A 10 20.41 35.17 -6.37
N ARG A 11 20.68 35.05 -5.06
CA ARG A 11 22.05 35.04 -4.51
C ARG A 11 22.93 33.94 -5.15
N ASN A 12 22.37 32.75 -5.35
CA ASN A 12 23.02 31.61 -6.00
C ASN A 12 22.16 31.08 -7.16
N SER A 13 22.22 31.75 -8.31
CA SER A 13 21.43 31.36 -9.50
C SER A 13 21.74 29.96 -10.04
N VAL A 14 22.97 29.47 -9.81
CA VAL A 14 23.43 28.15 -10.25
C VAL A 14 22.79 27.02 -9.43
N ASP A 15 22.66 27.20 -8.11
CA ASP A 15 22.08 26.18 -7.22
C ASP A 15 20.58 26.03 -7.47
N VAL A 16 19.86 27.15 -7.60
CA VAL A 16 18.43 27.14 -7.92
C VAL A 16 18.17 26.47 -9.28
N ARG A 17 19.01 26.74 -10.28
CA ARG A 17 18.91 26.06 -11.58
C ARG A 17 19.17 24.57 -11.45
N ARG A 18 20.18 24.16 -10.67
CA ARG A 18 20.48 22.75 -10.42
C ARG A 18 19.30 22.05 -9.76
N GLU A 19 18.72 22.66 -8.73
CA GLU A 19 17.57 22.11 -8.01
C GLU A 19 16.32 22.00 -8.91
N LEU A 20 16.07 23.00 -9.75
CA LEU A 20 14.97 22.96 -10.72
C LEU A 20 15.17 21.84 -11.75
N LEU A 21 16.39 21.65 -12.25
CA LEU A 21 16.70 20.59 -13.20
C LEU A 21 16.64 19.20 -12.55
N THR A 22 17.12 19.06 -11.31
CA THR A 22 17.03 17.80 -10.56
C THR A 22 15.58 17.43 -10.28
N SER A 23 14.77 18.35 -9.76
CA SER A 23 13.34 18.09 -9.52
C SER A 23 12.58 17.77 -10.81
N SER A 24 12.91 18.44 -11.93
CA SER A 24 12.33 18.11 -13.23
C SER A 24 12.73 16.71 -13.70
N LYS A 25 13.99 16.31 -13.49
CA LYS A 25 14.46 14.95 -13.79
C LYS A 25 13.75 13.91 -12.92
N ASP A 26 13.59 14.16 -11.63
CA ASP A 26 12.92 13.26 -10.71
C ASP A 26 11.45 13.06 -11.10
N ILE A 27 10.76 14.12 -11.52
CA ILE A 27 9.39 14.04 -12.05
C ILE A 27 9.33 13.13 -13.29
N LEU A 28 10.27 13.28 -14.22
CA LEU A 28 10.33 12.43 -15.41
C LEU A 28 10.60 10.96 -15.05
N ASP A 29 11.48 10.70 -14.09
CA ASP A 29 11.77 9.34 -13.62
C ASP A 29 10.55 8.70 -12.94
N ILE A 30 9.80 9.47 -12.13
CA ILE A 30 8.54 9.03 -11.53
C ILE A 30 7.50 8.70 -12.61
N LEU A 31 7.34 9.56 -13.61
CA LEU A 31 6.40 9.34 -14.72
C LEU A 31 6.74 8.07 -15.50
N LYS A 32 8.03 7.86 -15.81
CA LYS A 32 8.51 6.65 -16.49
C LYS A 32 8.25 5.39 -15.68
N ASN A 33 8.50 5.44 -14.37
CA ASN A 33 8.25 4.31 -13.48
C ASN A 33 6.75 4.04 -13.31
N TYR A 34 5.92 5.08 -13.30
CA TYR A 34 4.47 4.94 -13.26
C TYR A 34 3.93 4.23 -14.51
N GLU A 35 4.44 4.56 -15.69
CA GLU A 35 4.05 3.89 -16.93
C GLU A 35 4.41 2.38 -16.89
N LYS A 36 5.63 2.05 -16.46
CA LYS A 36 6.04 0.65 -16.26
C LYS A 36 5.13 -0.08 -15.26
N TYR A 37 4.80 0.58 -14.14
CA TYR A 37 3.89 0.02 -13.14
C TYR A 37 2.48 -0.21 -13.71
N LYS A 38 1.98 0.72 -14.52
CA LYS A 38 0.68 0.58 -15.19
C LYS A 38 0.64 -0.64 -16.11
N LEU A 39 1.70 -0.86 -16.90
CA LEU A 39 1.82 -2.06 -17.74
C LEU A 39 1.80 -3.35 -16.91
N MET A 40 2.67 -3.45 -15.89
CA MET A 40 2.69 -4.62 -15.01
C MET A 40 1.36 -4.86 -14.29
N ARG A 41 0.66 -3.79 -13.89
CA ARG A 41 -0.67 -3.89 -13.27
C ARG A 41 -1.69 -4.50 -14.24
N ASN A 42 -1.69 -4.06 -15.49
CA ASN A 42 -2.60 -4.59 -16.50
C ASN A 42 -2.31 -6.06 -16.80
N GLU A 43 -1.04 -6.45 -16.94
CA GLU A 43 -0.63 -7.84 -17.11
C GLU A 43 -1.08 -8.73 -15.94
N LYS A 44 -0.89 -8.26 -14.70
CA LYS A 44 -1.36 -8.98 -13.51
C LYS A 44 -2.87 -9.18 -13.53
N VAL A 45 -3.64 -8.14 -13.88
CA VAL A 45 -5.11 -8.23 -13.95
C VAL A 45 -5.53 -9.28 -14.99
N LEU A 46 -4.89 -9.29 -16.16
CA LEU A 46 -5.14 -10.30 -17.20
C LEU A 46 -4.83 -11.71 -16.69
N LEU A 47 -3.64 -11.92 -16.11
CA LEU A 47 -3.23 -13.21 -15.57
C LEU A 47 -4.15 -13.70 -14.44
N PHE A 48 -4.62 -12.80 -13.56
CA PHE A 48 -5.58 -13.14 -12.51
C PHE A 48 -6.94 -13.54 -13.09
N SER A 49 -7.39 -12.87 -14.15
CA SER A 49 -8.62 -13.24 -14.86
C SER A 49 -8.51 -14.63 -15.48
N ASP A 50 -7.39 -14.91 -16.15
CA ASP A 50 -7.13 -16.23 -16.75
C ASP A 50 -7.04 -17.33 -15.70
N LEU A 51 -6.34 -17.07 -14.60
CA LEU A 51 -6.24 -18.00 -13.48
C LEU A 51 -7.62 -18.31 -12.88
N LYS A 52 -8.45 -17.28 -12.69
CA LYS A 52 -9.82 -17.46 -12.19
C LYS A 52 -10.65 -18.32 -13.13
N ARG A 53 -10.57 -18.06 -14.45
CA ARG A 53 -11.26 -18.87 -15.47
C ARG A 53 -10.86 -20.34 -15.37
N VAL A 54 -9.55 -20.63 -15.37
CA VAL A 54 -9.04 -22.00 -15.26
C VAL A 54 -9.45 -22.65 -13.94
N PHE A 55 -9.45 -21.90 -12.85
CA PHE A 55 -9.86 -22.40 -11.54
C PHE A 55 -11.35 -22.77 -11.50
N ASP A 56 -12.22 -21.93 -12.07
CA ASP A 56 -13.65 -22.18 -12.18
C ASP A 56 -13.92 -23.42 -13.05
N GLU A 57 -13.22 -23.57 -14.18
CA GLU A 57 -13.25 -24.76 -15.03
C GLU A 57 -12.84 -26.03 -14.26
N LEU A 58 -11.74 -25.95 -13.50
CA LEU A 58 -11.24 -27.05 -12.68
C LEU A 58 -12.24 -27.42 -11.58
N LEU A 59 -12.89 -26.44 -10.96
CA LEU A 59 -13.90 -26.66 -9.93
C LEU A 59 -15.12 -27.39 -10.51
N VAL A 60 -15.59 -26.97 -11.70
CA VAL A 60 -16.66 -27.67 -12.42
C VAL A 60 -16.25 -29.11 -12.75
N LEU A 61 -15.02 -29.31 -13.25
CA LEU A 61 -14.51 -30.64 -13.60
C LEU A 61 -14.38 -31.53 -12.36
N ASN A 62 -13.91 -30.99 -11.23
CA ASN A 62 -13.80 -31.70 -9.96
C ASN A 62 -15.19 -32.07 -9.43
N LYS A 63 -16.19 -31.19 -9.56
CA LYS A 63 -17.59 -31.51 -9.21
C LYS A 63 -18.14 -32.65 -10.08
N LYS A 64 -17.89 -32.61 -11.39
CA LYS A 64 -18.26 -33.70 -12.32
C LYS A 64 -17.58 -35.01 -11.93
N LEU A 65 -16.28 -34.98 -11.62
CA LEU A 65 -15.53 -36.16 -11.18
C LEU A 65 -16.08 -36.73 -9.87
N ARG A 66 -16.30 -35.88 -8.86
CA ARG A 66 -16.92 -36.27 -7.58
C ARG A 66 -18.33 -36.86 -7.74
N SER A 67 -19.08 -36.43 -8.75
CA SER A 67 -20.41 -37.00 -9.04
C SER A 67 -20.34 -38.42 -9.60
N LYS A 68 -19.23 -38.79 -10.25
CA LYS A 68 -18.99 -40.12 -10.82
C LYS A 68 -18.28 -41.07 -9.86
N LEU A 69 -17.67 -40.54 -8.80
CA LEU A 69 -17.00 -41.35 -7.78
C LEU A 69 -18.02 -41.92 -6.78
N PRO A 70 -17.85 -43.18 -6.34
CA PRO A 70 -18.67 -43.75 -5.28
C PRO A 70 -18.47 -42.94 -4.00
N LYS A 71 -19.57 -42.56 -3.34
CA LYS A 71 -19.56 -41.87 -2.04
C LYS A 71 -19.21 -42.88 -0.94
N VAL A 72 -17.97 -43.36 -0.94
CA VAL A 72 -17.48 -44.22 0.13
C VAL A 72 -17.22 -43.33 1.34
N PRO A 73 -17.84 -43.58 2.51
CA PRO A 73 -17.49 -42.87 3.74
C PRO A 73 -16.10 -43.35 4.17
N ILE A 74 -15.07 -42.73 3.61
CA ILE A 74 -13.71 -42.90 4.08
C ILE A 74 -13.71 -42.36 5.51
N LYS A 75 -13.45 -43.24 6.49
CA LYS A 75 -13.14 -42.86 7.86
C LYS A 75 -11.82 -42.10 7.84
N THR A 76 -11.85 -40.83 7.47
CA THR A 76 -10.70 -39.96 7.62
C THR A 76 -10.43 -39.86 9.11
N PRO A 77 -9.21 -40.17 9.58
CA PRO A 77 -8.85 -39.88 10.96
C PRO A 77 -9.09 -38.39 11.15
N GLN A 78 -9.96 -38.05 12.11
CA GLN A 78 -10.20 -36.66 12.46
C GLN A 78 -8.89 -36.10 13.00
N LEU A 79 -8.10 -35.46 12.13
CA LEU A 79 -7.09 -34.51 12.54
C LEU A 79 -7.86 -33.50 13.37
N LYS A 80 -7.71 -33.60 14.70
CA LYS A 80 -8.26 -32.63 15.64
C LYS A 80 -7.82 -31.28 15.13
N ALA A 81 -8.74 -30.54 14.50
CA ALA A 81 -8.51 -29.15 14.20
C ALA A 81 -8.00 -28.53 15.50
N PRO A 82 -6.88 -27.78 15.50
CA PRO A 82 -6.42 -27.13 16.72
C PRO A 82 -7.63 -26.32 17.20
N LYS A 83 -8.21 -26.73 18.34
CA LYS A 83 -9.28 -26.00 19.00
C LYS A 83 -8.72 -24.60 19.15
N ARG A 84 -9.20 -23.67 18.34
CA ARG A 84 -8.98 -22.25 18.58
C ARG A 84 -9.68 -22.02 19.90
N GLN A 85 -8.91 -22.08 20.98
CA GLN A 85 -9.37 -21.73 22.30
C GLN A 85 -9.76 -20.27 22.18
N VAL A 86 -11.05 -20.01 21.97
CA VAL A 86 -11.62 -18.70 22.22
C VAL A 86 -11.68 -18.62 23.73
N SER A 87 -10.54 -18.32 24.35
CA SER A 87 -10.53 -17.95 25.76
C SER A 87 -11.20 -16.59 25.87
N PRO A 88 -12.19 -16.40 26.76
CA PRO A 88 -12.61 -15.07 27.16
C PRO A 88 -11.56 -14.53 28.12
N ALA A 89 -10.35 -14.31 27.62
CA ALA A 89 -9.29 -13.66 28.36
C ALA A 89 -9.37 -12.16 28.06
N ARG A 90 -10.00 -11.41 28.96
CA ARG A 90 -9.68 -10.00 29.18
C ARG A 90 -8.15 -9.88 29.25
N ARG A 91 -7.52 -9.49 28.15
CA ARG A 91 -6.12 -9.07 28.16
C ARG A 91 -6.09 -7.64 28.69
N PRO A 92 -5.24 -7.29 29.67
CA PRO A 92 -4.92 -5.89 29.89
C PRO A 92 -4.39 -5.32 28.57
N ALA A 93 -4.93 -4.17 28.17
CA ALA A 93 -4.60 -3.51 26.93
C ALA A 93 -3.07 -3.40 26.81
N ARG A 94 -2.48 -4.09 25.83
CA ARG A 94 -1.10 -3.82 25.45
C ARG A 94 -1.04 -2.35 25.01
N PRO A 95 -0.03 -1.57 25.43
CA PRO A 95 0.13 -0.21 24.93
C PRO A 95 0.21 -0.30 23.41
N ARG A 96 -0.72 0.37 22.72
CA ARG A 96 -0.70 0.46 21.27
C ARG A 96 0.64 1.06 20.90
N VAL A 97 1.45 0.33 20.14
CA VAL A 97 2.67 0.90 19.55
C VAL A 97 2.18 2.03 18.65
N LYS A 98 2.47 3.28 19.06
CA LYS A 98 1.94 4.45 18.36
C LYS A 98 2.25 4.34 16.88
N SER A 99 1.23 4.50 16.05
CA SER A 99 1.40 4.45 14.61
C SER A 99 2.34 5.59 14.19
N LYS A 100 3.00 5.46 13.03
CA LYS A 100 3.87 6.54 12.54
C LYS A 100 3.10 7.87 12.40
N LEU A 101 1.80 7.79 12.09
CA LEU A 101 0.90 8.96 12.01
C LEU A 101 0.72 9.63 13.37
N GLU A 102 0.44 8.86 14.43
CA GLU A 102 0.28 9.40 15.79
C GLU A 102 1.57 10.06 16.30
N LYS A 103 2.75 9.58 15.90
CA LYS A 103 4.02 10.23 16.23
C LYS A 103 4.20 11.57 15.50
N LEU A 104 3.78 11.63 14.23
CA LEU A 104 3.86 12.84 13.43
C LEU A 104 2.88 13.91 13.93
N GLU A 105 1.67 13.51 14.37
CA GLU A 105 0.71 14.41 15.02
C GLU A 105 1.27 15.00 16.33
N GLU A 106 1.90 14.17 17.18
CA GLU A 106 2.55 14.66 18.40
C GLU A 106 3.73 15.61 18.13
N GLU A 107 4.47 15.39 17.05
CA GLU A 107 5.55 16.28 16.62
C GLU A 107 5.01 17.61 16.08
N LEU A 108 3.94 17.59 15.30
CA LEU A 108 3.26 18.79 14.81
C LEU A 108 2.69 19.63 15.98
N ASP A 109 1.99 19.00 16.91
CA ASP A 109 1.45 19.67 18.10
C ASP A 109 2.54 20.37 18.92
N ARG A 110 3.73 19.76 19.02
CA ARG A 110 4.89 20.37 19.70
C ARG A 110 5.40 21.60 18.96
N VAL A 111 5.47 21.52 17.63
CA VAL A 111 5.90 22.64 16.78
C VAL A 111 4.89 23.78 16.87
N GLU A 112 3.60 23.50 16.80
CA GLU A 112 2.53 24.48 16.91
C GLU A 112 2.55 25.20 18.27
N ARG A 113 2.72 24.47 19.37
CA ARG A 113 2.86 25.09 20.71
C ARG A 113 4.07 26.00 20.79
N ARG A 114 5.20 25.57 20.23
CA ARG A 114 6.43 26.37 20.24
C ARG A 114 6.28 27.64 19.40
N LEU A 115 5.60 27.56 18.26
CA LEU A 115 5.27 28.73 17.44
C LEU A 115 4.29 29.66 18.14
N SER A 116 3.27 29.12 18.82
CA SER A 116 2.30 29.93 19.57
C SER A 116 2.94 30.70 20.74
N SER A 117 4.04 30.20 21.31
CA SER A 117 4.81 30.91 22.35
C SER A 117 5.78 31.97 21.82
N LEU A 118 5.95 32.05 20.49
CA LEU A 118 6.85 32.99 19.80
C LEU A 118 6.08 34.11 19.08
N GLN A 119 4.75 34.14 19.20
CA GLN A 119 3.87 35.23 18.79
C GLN A 119 3.39 36.00 20.02
#